data_AF-A0A2L0UCT4-F1
#
_entry.id   AF-A0A2L0UCT4-F1
#
_cell.length_a   1.000
_cell.length_b   1.000
_cell.length_c   1.000
_cell.angle_alpha   90.00
_cell.angle_beta   90.00
_cell.angle_gamma   90.00
#
_symmetry.space_group_name_H-M   'P 1'
#
loop_
_entity.id
_entity.type
_entity.pdbx_description
1 polymer ?
#
loop_
_entity_poly.entity_id
_entity_poly.type
_entity_poly.pdbx_seq_one_letter_code
_entity_poly.pdbx_strand_id
1 'polypeptide(L)'
;MTSAELPAPYGGGAAAPSTPGTAGGSKRPGRVRIHHLQQAKDQGARFAMLTAYDQYAAQVFDEAGIEVLLVGDSAANNVLGHATTLPITLDEMILFSRAVSRATTRALVVADLPFGSYEVSPQQAVESSVRLLKEGLVHAVKMEGGADYADTVRALVRAGIPVMAHIGFTPQSEHALGGYRVQGRGDASRRIVDDAVALADAGAFCVLMEMVPAETADAVDAAVRVPTVGIGAGAGTTGQVLVWQDMAGLRGGRQATFVKQYADLRTVLSDAARAYADEVRAGTFPGPEHTF
;
A
#
# COMPACT_ATOMS: atom_id res chain seq x y z
N MET A 1 -19.49 16.83 -10.60
CA MET A 1 -19.71 16.38 -11.98
C MET A 1 -18.56 15.45 -12.35
N THR A 2 -18.76 14.14 -12.32
CA THR A 2 -17.73 13.17 -12.70
C THR A 2 -17.63 13.15 -14.22
N SER A 3 -16.67 13.88 -14.79
CA SER A 3 -16.33 13.73 -16.20
C SER A 3 -15.78 12.33 -16.42
N ALA A 4 -16.32 11.59 -17.39
CA ALA A 4 -15.78 10.28 -17.76
C ALA A 4 -14.32 10.43 -18.23
N GLU A 5 -13.46 9.46 -17.89
CA GLU A 5 -12.08 9.40 -18.38
C GLU A 5 -12.10 9.28 -19.92
N LEU A 6 -11.45 10.23 -20.60
CA LEU A 6 -11.27 10.15 -22.04
C LEU A 6 -10.08 9.23 -22.36
N PRO A 7 -10.17 8.37 -23.40
CA PRO A 7 -9.02 7.60 -23.86
C PRO A 7 -7.82 8.50 -24.16
N ALA A 8 -6.60 8.01 -23.89
CA ALA A 8 -5.40 8.77 -24.19
C ALA A 8 -5.36 9.12 -25.70
N PRO A 9 -5.21 10.41 -26.08
CA PRO A 9 -5.18 10.79 -27.48
C PRO A 9 -3.93 10.26 -28.21
N TYR A 10 -2.90 9.85 -27.46
CA TYR A 10 -1.66 9.26 -27.96
C TYR A 10 -1.23 8.11 -27.05
N GLY A 11 -0.94 6.94 -27.64
CA GLY A 11 -0.45 5.74 -26.93
C GLY A 11 -1.52 4.68 -26.71
N GLY A 12 -1.48 3.61 -27.51
CA GLY A 12 -2.30 2.41 -27.31
C GLY A 12 -1.77 1.58 -26.15
N GLY A 13 -2.06 1.99 -24.92
CA GLY A 13 -2.00 1.09 -23.77
C GLY A 13 -3.09 0.03 -23.93
N ALA A 14 -2.72 -1.25 -23.93
CA ALA A 14 -3.58 -2.39 -24.22
C ALA A 14 -4.92 -2.33 -23.43
N ALA A 15 -5.96 -1.79 -24.06
CA ALA A 15 -7.32 -2.06 -23.67
C ALA A 15 -7.65 -3.45 -24.22
N ALA A 16 -7.58 -4.48 -23.36
CA ALA A 16 -8.23 -5.74 -23.67
C ALA A 16 -9.74 -5.45 -23.85
N PRO A 17 -10.40 -6.01 -24.88
CA PRO A 17 -11.80 -5.74 -25.13
C PRO A 17 -12.63 -6.26 -23.95
N SER A 18 -13.32 -5.35 -23.26
CA SER A 18 -14.27 -5.70 -22.21
C SER A 18 -15.49 -6.39 -22.85
N THR A 19 -15.70 -7.66 -22.55
CA THR A 19 -16.93 -8.39 -22.90
C THR A 19 -18.13 -7.72 -22.20
N PRO A 20 -19.28 -7.51 -22.88
CA PRO A 20 -20.45 -6.92 -22.23
C PRO A 20 -21.10 -7.93 -21.27
N GLY A 21 -20.82 -7.78 -19.98
CA GLY A 21 -21.50 -8.48 -18.88
C GLY A 21 -22.78 -7.76 -18.45
N THR A 22 -23.78 -8.57 -18.11
CA THR A 22 -25.17 -8.25 -17.75
C THR A 22 -25.35 -7.14 -16.71
N ALA A 23 -26.40 -6.34 -16.93
CA ALA A 23 -26.84 -5.21 -16.11
C ALA A 23 -27.16 -5.60 -14.65
N GLY A 24 -26.68 -4.79 -13.69
CA GLY A 24 -27.14 -4.86 -12.29
C GLY A 24 -26.16 -4.37 -11.21
N GLY A 25 -24.86 -4.22 -11.49
CA GLY A 25 -23.88 -3.70 -10.54
C GLY A 25 -23.32 -2.35 -10.97
N SER A 26 -23.06 -1.45 -10.02
CA SER A 26 -22.21 -0.27 -10.25
C SER A 26 -20.95 -0.71 -10.99
N LYS A 27 -20.75 -0.26 -12.23
CA LYS A 27 -19.56 -0.61 -13.02
C LYS A 27 -18.32 -0.20 -12.23
N ARG A 28 -17.49 -1.17 -11.83
CA ARG A 28 -16.20 -0.90 -11.19
C ARG A 28 -15.38 0.01 -12.12
N PRO A 29 -14.69 1.04 -11.60
CA PRO A 29 -13.88 1.92 -12.43
C PRO A 29 -12.79 1.11 -13.15
N GLY A 30 -12.47 1.52 -14.38
CA GLY A 30 -11.45 0.86 -15.20
C GLY A 30 -10.09 0.83 -14.48
N ARG A 31 -9.48 2.01 -14.23
CA ARG A 31 -8.30 2.14 -13.36
C ARG A 31 -8.62 3.06 -12.18
N VAL A 32 -8.27 2.64 -10.97
CA VAL A 32 -8.40 3.44 -9.75
C VAL A 32 -7.40 4.59 -9.80
N ARG A 33 -7.85 5.77 -9.39
CA ARG A 33 -7.14 7.04 -9.42
C ARG A 33 -7.40 7.76 -8.11
N ILE A 34 -6.58 8.74 -7.76
CA ILE A 34 -6.71 9.48 -6.50
C ILE A 34 -8.10 10.11 -6.30
N HIS A 35 -8.75 10.57 -7.39
CA HIS A 35 -10.09 11.16 -7.30
C HIS A 35 -11.18 10.14 -6.97
N HIS A 36 -11.00 8.85 -7.32
CA HIS A 36 -11.92 7.79 -6.93
C HIS A 36 -11.86 7.56 -5.40
N LEU A 37 -10.67 7.68 -4.79
CA LEU A 37 -10.53 7.60 -3.33
C LEU A 37 -11.16 8.82 -2.63
N GLN A 38 -10.96 10.02 -3.18
CA GLN A 38 -11.64 11.22 -2.70
C GLN A 38 -13.17 11.09 -2.80
N GLN A 39 -13.67 10.53 -3.91
CA GLN A 39 -15.10 10.24 -4.07
C GLN A 39 -15.61 9.27 -3.00
N ALA A 40 -14.83 8.25 -2.64
CA ALA A 40 -15.21 7.34 -1.56
C ALA A 40 -15.37 8.09 -0.23
N LYS A 41 -14.40 8.96 0.13
CA LYS A 41 -14.49 9.83 1.31
C LYS A 41 -15.74 10.71 1.27
N ASP A 42 -15.95 11.43 0.18
CA ASP A 42 -17.05 12.39 0.02
C ASP A 42 -18.44 11.73 0.10
N GLN A 43 -18.53 10.46 -0.29
CA GLN A 43 -19.76 9.67 -0.27
C GLN A 43 -19.93 8.84 1.01
N GLY A 44 -18.97 8.88 1.94
CA GLY A 44 -18.95 8.00 3.12
C GLY A 44 -18.73 6.53 2.79
N ALA A 45 -18.27 6.20 1.59
CA ALA A 45 -17.88 4.85 1.19
C ALA A 45 -16.46 4.53 1.70
N ARG A 46 -16.12 3.24 1.71
CA ARG A 46 -14.81 2.73 2.14
C ARG A 46 -14.07 2.05 0.99
N PHE A 47 -12.75 1.98 1.07
CA PHE A 47 -11.91 1.24 0.12
C PHE A 47 -10.90 0.33 0.82
N ALA A 48 -10.45 -0.71 0.12
CA ALA A 48 -9.47 -1.66 0.61
C ALA A 48 -8.09 -1.40 0.00
N MET A 49 -7.07 -1.57 0.84
CA MET A 49 -5.67 -1.49 0.46
C MET A 49 -4.94 -2.73 0.98
N LEU A 50 -4.08 -3.31 0.17
CA LEU A 50 -3.18 -4.40 0.59
C LEU A 50 -1.78 -4.09 0.12
N THR A 51 -0.79 -4.57 0.87
CA THR A 51 0.56 -4.59 0.32
C THR A 51 0.68 -5.62 -0.82
N ALA A 52 1.61 -5.42 -1.74
CA ALA A 52 1.98 -6.38 -2.77
C ALA A 52 3.45 -6.18 -3.17
N TYR A 53 4.15 -7.25 -3.53
CA TYR A 53 5.59 -7.20 -3.83
C TYR A 53 5.97 -7.98 -5.09
N ASP A 54 5.05 -8.78 -5.64
CA ASP A 54 5.29 -9.66 -6.77
C ASP A 54 4.08 -9.69 -7.73
N GLN A 55 4.29 -10.31 -8.89
CA GLN A 55 3.31 -10.39 -9.96
C GLN A 55 2.04 -11.16 -9.55
N TYR A 56 2.17 -12.32 -8.90
CA TYR A 56 1.03 -13.22 -8.67
C TYR A 56 0.11 -12.68 -7.59
N ALA A 57 0.67 -12.17 -6.48
CA ALA A 57 -0.12 -11.51 -5.47
C ALA A 57 -0.85 -10.29 -6.04
N ALA A 58 -0.15 -9.45 -6.84
CA ALA A 58 -0.75 -8.28 -7.47
C ALA A 58 -1.91 -8.63 -8.42
N GLN A 59 -1.76 -9.65 -9.28
CA GLN A 59 -2.83 -10.11 -10.16
C GLN A 59 -4.06 -10.56 -9.39
N VAL A 60 -3.87 -11.44 -8.40
CA VAL A 60 -4.97 -11.96 -7.57
C VAL A 60 -5.70 -10.82 -6.86
N PHE A 61 -4.97 -9.85 -6.30
CA PHE A 61 -5.59 -8.73 -5.59
C PHE A 61 -6.28 -7.74 -6.54
N ASP A 62 -5.71 -7.49 -7.72
CA ASP A 62 -6.32 -6.63 -8.75
C ASP A 62 -7.65 -7.22 -9.25
N GLU A 63 -7.68 -8.52 -9.53
CA GLU A 63 -8.87 -9.28 -9.93
C GLU A 63 -9.93 -9.34 -8.82
N ALA A 64 -9.50 -9.54 -7.57
CA ALA A 64 -10.38 -9.57 -6.40
C ALA A 64 -11.09 -8.22 -6.16
N GLY A 65 -10.52 -7.12 -6.66
CA GLY A 65 -11.14 -5.79 -6.58
C GLY A 65 -10.46 -4.82 -5.62
N ILE A 66 -9.29 -5.15 -5.06
CA ILE A 66 -8.55 -4.27 -4.13
C ILE A 66 -8.24 -2.93 -4.83
N GLU A 67 -8.63 -1.80 -4.24
CA GLU A 67 -8.52 -0.49 -4.89
C GLU A 67 -7.09 0.04 -4.94
N VAL A 68 -6.30 -0.24 -3.90
CA VAL A 68 -4.93 0.28 -3.75
C VAL A 68 -3.98 -0.86 -3.42
N LEU A 69 -2.89 -0.96 -4.18
CA LEU A 69 -1.77 -1.87 -3.88
C LEU A 69 -0.57 -1.06 -3.41
N LEU A 70 -0.07 -1.38 -2.22
CA LEU A 70 1.12 -0.76 -1.64
C LEU A 70 2.35 -1.64 -1.83
N VAL A 71 3.31 -1.17 -2.60
CA VAL A 71 4.67 -1.68 -2.55
C VAL A 71 5.36 -1.03 -1.37
N GLY A 72 5.18 -1.62 -0.20
CA GLY A 72 5.66 -1.07 1.06
C GLY A 72 7.09 -1.50 1.39
N ASP A 73 7.81 -0.68 2.14
CA ASP A 73 9.15 -1.00 2.65
C ASP A 73 9.14 -2.19 3.64
N SER A 74 7.97 -2.54 4.16
CA SER A 74 7.66 -3.83 4.82
C SER A 74 8.09 -5.08 4.03
N ALA A 75 8.40 -4.95 2.72
CA ALA A 75 9.09 -5.99 1.95
C ALA A 75 10.44 -6.39 2.58
N ALA A 76 11.13 -5.47 3.25
CA ALA A 76 12.38 -5.73 3.97
C ALA A 76 12.22 -6.92 4.92
N ASN A 77 11.17 -6.91 5.73
CA ASN A 77 10.88 -7.99 6.68
C ASN A 77 10.24 -9.20 5.99
N ASN A 78 9.21 -8.94 5.17
CA ASN A 78 8.28 -9.98 4.71
C ASN A 78 8.73 -10.70 3.43
N VAL A 79 9.73 -10.16 2.73
CA VAL A 79 10.28 -10.73 1.50
C VAL A 79 11.78 -10.97 1.64
N LEU A 80 12.53 -10.00 2.15
CA LEU A 80 14.00 -10.06 2.24
C LEU A 80 14.52 -10.64 3.56
N GLY A 81 13.65 -10.82 4.57
CA GLY A 81 14.02 -11.42 5.85
C GLY A 81 14.87 -10.51 6.75
N HIS A 82 14.89 -9.20 6.50
CA HIS A 82 15.53 -8.23 7.38
C HIS A 82 14.79 -8.12 8.72
N ALA A 83 15.53 -7.76 9.77
CA ALA A 83 14.97 -7.55 11.10
C ALA A 83 14.11 -6.28 11.18
N THR A 84 14.40 -5.28 10.35
CA THR A 84 13.79 -3.95 10.35
C THR A 84 13.58 -3.48 8.90
N THR A 85 12.83 -2.39 8.67
CA THR A 85 12.65 -1.84 7.32
C THR A 85 13.84 -1.03 6.82
N LEU A 86 14.71 -0.55 7.73
CA LEU A 86 15.84 0.33 7.42
C LEU A 86 16.80 -0.15 6.32
N PRO A 87 17.12 -1.45 6.17
CA PRO A 87 18.11 -1.88 5.17
C PRO A 87 17.63 -1.81 3.72
N ILE A 88 16.31 -1.73 3.48
CA ILE A 88 15.79 -1.78 2.11
C ILE A 88 16.15 -0.51 1.34
N THR A 89 16.63 -0.70 0.12
CA THR A 89 17.13 0.36 -0.74
C THR A 89 16.08 0.84 -1.74
N LEU A 90 16.30 2.04 -2.30
CA LEU A 90 15.47 2.56 -3.39
C LEU A 90 15.46 1.63 -4.62
N ASP A 91 16.59 0.98 -4.93
CA ASP A 91 16.69 0.09 -6.08
C ASP A 91 15.87 -1.21 -5.89
N GLU A 92 15.83 -1.74 -4.67
CA GLU A 92 14.95 -2.86 -4.31
C GLU A 92 13.47 -2.47 -4.37
N MET A 93 13.12 -1.27 -3.87
CA MET A 93 11.76 -0.73 -3.98
C MET A 93 11.33 -0.58 -5.44
N ILE A 94 12.21 -0.12 -6.32
CA ILE A 94 11.97 -0.03 -7.77
C ILE A 94 11.72 -1.42 -8.38
N LEU A 95 12.47 -2.44 -7.96
CA LEU A 95 12.30 -3.81 -8.46
C LEU A 95 10.92 -4.37 -8.11
N PHE A 96 10.52 -4.30 -6.83
CA PHE A 96 9.20 -4.76 -6.39
C PHE A 96 8.07 -3.94 -7.05
N SER A 97 8.25 -2.62 -7.13
CA SER A 97 7.30 -1.72 -7.77
C SER A 97 7.04 -2.08 -9.22
N ARG A 98 8.09 -2.39 -9.98
CA ARG A 98 7.98 -2.77 -11.38
C ARG A 98 7.25 -4.10 -11.57
N ALA A 99 7.50 -5.07 -10.69
CA ALA A 99 6.82 -6.37 -10.72
C ALA A 99 5.30 -6.20 -10.52
N VAL A 100 4.91 -5.44 -9.48
CA VAL A 100 3.50 -5.17 -9.16
C VAL A 100 2.81 -4.32 -10.23
N SER A 101 3.45 -3.25 -10.69
CA SER A 101 2.83 -2.31 -11.65
C SER A 101 2.55 -2.95 -13.00
N ARG A 102 3.42 -3.86 -13.47
CA ARG A 102 3.20 -4.63 -14.72
C ARG A 102 2.10 -5.66 -14.60
N ALA A 103 1.83 -6.11 -13.38
CA ALA A 103 0.86 -7.14 -13.05
C ALA A 103 -0.55 -6.59 -12.77
N THR A 104 -0.70 -5.25 -12.72
CA THR A 104 -1.92 -4.57 -12.28
C THR A 104 -2.58 -3.80 -13.42
N THR A 105 -3.87 -4.06 -13.64
CA THR A 105 -4.68 -3.40 -14.67
C THR A 105 -5.59 -2.31 -14.12
N ARG A 106 -6.11 -2.48 -12.88
CA ARG A 106 -7.08 -1.56 -12.28
C ARG A 106 -6.55 -0.85 -11.04
N ALA A 107 -5.91 -1.52 -10.09
CA ALA A 107 -5.59 -0.92 -8.80
C ALA A 107 -4.61 0.26 -8.89
N LEU A 108 -4.74 1.20 -7.95
CA LEU A 108 -3.78 2.28 -7.78
C LEU A 108 -2.55 1.72 -7.06
N VAL A 109 -1.45 1.55 -7.80
CA VAL A 109 -0.16 1.17 -7.21
C VAL A 109 0.55 2.38 -6.59
N VAL A 110 0.84 2.29 -5.29
CA VAL A 110 1.59 3.24 -4.47
C VAL A 110 2.88 2.55 -4.02
N ALA A 111 4.03 3.25 -4.05
CA ALA A 111 5.27 2.71 -3.47
C ALA A 111 5.80 3.58 -2.33
N ASP A 112 6.40 2.95 -1.34
CA ASP A 112 7.13 3.65 -0.30
C ASP A 112 8.41 4.28 -0.83
N LEU A 113 8.68 5.51 -0.35
CA LEU A 113 10.03 6.03 -0.27
C LEU A 113 10.72 5.35 0.93
N PRO A 114 11.77 4.54 0.71
CA PRO A 114 12.47 3.89 1.81
C PRO A 114 13.28 4.90 2.61
N PHE A 115 13.64 4.53 3.84
CA PHE A 115 14.47 5.34 4.72
C PHE A 115 15.77 5.81 4.02
N GLY A 116 16.13 7.08 4.22
CA GLY A 116 17.30 7.73 3.64
C GLY A 116 17.11 8.26 2.21
N SER A 117 15.92 8.09 1.61
CA SER A 117 15.63 8.51 0.23
C SER A 117 14.93 9.85 0.10
N TYR A 118 14.47 10.46 1.20
CA TYR A 118 13.70 11.71 1.18
C TYR A 118 14.03 12.70 2.30
N GLU A 119 14.74 12.26 3.33
CA GLU A 119 14.96 12.98 4.59
C GLU A 119 16.01 14.09 4.46
N VAL A 120 16.91 14.00 3.47
CA VAL A 120 17.99 14.99 3.32
C VAL A 120 17.45 16.33 2.80
N SER A 121 16.51 16.30 1.85
CA SER A 121 15.91 17.53 1.31
C SER A 121 14.66 17.25 0.45
N PRO A 122 13.80 18.27 0.24
CA PRO A 122 12.73 18.19 -0.76
C PRO A 122 13.20 17.82 -2.16
N GLN A 123 14.41 18.26 -2.56
CA GLN A 123 15.00 17.90 -3.85
C GLN A 123 15.31 16.40 -3.94
N GLN A 124 15.93 15.83 -2.90
CA GLN A 124 16.22 14.39 -2.85
C GLN A 124 14.93 13.57 -2.95
N ALA A 125 13.89 13.96 -2.20
CA ALA A 125 12.60 13.28 -2.25
C ALA A 125 12.00 13.27 -3.65
N VAL A 126 12.08 14.40 -4.38
CA VAL A 126 11.64 14.51 -5.78
C VAL A 126 12.46 13.58 -6.68
N GLU A 127 13.79 13.57 -6.56
CA GLU A 127 14.66 12.72 -7.36
C GLU A 127 14.35 11.23 -7.15
N SER A 128 14.25 10.78 -5.89
CA SER A 128 13.89 9.40 -5.53
C SER A 128 12.49 9.02 -6.04
N SER A 129 11.52 9.90 -5.87
CA SER A 129 10.14 9.66 -6.33
C SER A 129 10.02 9.59 -7.84
N VAL A 130 10.76 10.44 -8.57
CA VAL A 130 10.83 10.37 -10.04
C VAL A 130 11.34 9.01 -10.50
N ARG A 131 12.33 8.43 -9.80
CA ARG A 131 12.80 7.07 -10.10
C ARG A 131 11.71 6.04 -9.87
N LEU A 132 11.00 6.07 -8.74
CA LEU A 132 9.89 5.13 -8.48
C LEU A 132 8.80 5.20 -9.56
N LEU A 133 8.39 6.41 -9.97
CA LEU A 133 7.39 6.58 -11.02
C LEU A 133 7.88 6.11 -12.39
N LYS A 134 9.11 6.46 -12.78
CA LYS A 134 9.64 6.13 -14.12
C LYS A 134 10.10 4.69 -14.25
N GLU A 135 10.84 4.20 -13.25
CA GLU A 135 11.48 2.89 -13.29
C GLU A 135 10.62 1.82 -12.64
N GLY A 136 9.90 2.16 -11.57
CA GLY A 136 8.97 1.30 -10.85
C GLY A 136 7.55 1.32 -11.41
N LEU A 137 7.22 2.28 -12.27
CA LEU A 137 5.92 2.42 -12.95
C LEU A 137 4.73 2.63 -12.00
N VAL A 138 4.99 3.09 -10.77
CA VAL A 138 3.93 3.38 -9.79
C VAL A 138 3.20 4.67 -10.13
N HIS A 139 2.02 4.85 -9.54
CA HIS A 139 1.19 6.02 -9.78
C HIS A 139 1.37 7.11 -8.71
N ALA A 140 1.89 6.74 -7.54
CA ALA A 140 2.01 7.58 -6.36
C ALA A 140 3.11 7.06 -5.44
N VAL A 141 3.58 7.91 -4.53
CA VAL A 141 4.52 7.55 -3.48
C VAL A 141 3.89 7.69 -2.10
N LYS A 142 4.34 6.88 -1.13
CA LYS A 142 4.07 7.07 0.30
C LYS A 142 5.35 7.52 1.01
N MET A 143 5.22 8.47 1.93
CA MET A 143 6.31 9.04 2.70
C MET A 143 5.94 9.13 4.18
N GLU A 144 6.88 8.79 5.06
CA GLU A 144 6.67 8.84 6.51
C GLU A 144 7.12 10.19 7.08
N GLY A 145 6.37 10.71 8.05
CA GLY A 145 6.73 11.94 8.74
C GLY A 145 5.55 12.89 8.97
N GLY A 146 5.70 13.76 9.97
CA GLY A 146 4.71 14.76 10.37
C GLY A 146 4.85 16.10 9.65
N ALA A 147 4.36 17.17 10.28
CA ALA A 147 4.31 18.53 9.73
C ALA A 147 5.66 19.06 9.23
N ASP A 148 6.77 18.61 9.83
CA ASP A 148 8.13 19.01 9.43
C ASP A 148 8.45 18.67 7.96
N TYR A 149 7.73 17.70 7.36
CA TYR A 149 7.87 17.32 5.96
C TYR A 149 6.87 17.98 5.00
N ALA A 150 6.08 18.97 5.46
CA ALA A 150 5.11 19.66 4.62
C ALA A 150 5.75 20.31 3.37
N ASP A 151 6.95 20.88 3.49
CA ASP A 151 7.66 21.45 2.33
C ASP A 151 8.12 20.38 1.33
N THR A 152 8.50 19.20 1.83
CA THR A 152 8.84 18.04 0.99
C THR A 152 7.61 17.54 0.23
N VAL A 153 6.46 17.39 0.90
CA VAL A 153 5.19 17.04 0.23
C VAL A 153 4.84 18.07 -0.83
N ARG A 154 4.96 19.36 -0.51
CA ARG A 154 4.65 20.45 -1.46
C ARG A 154 5.54 20.41 -2.69
N ALA A 155 6.83 20.09 -2.52
CA ALA A 155 7.77 19.94 -3.64
C ALA A 155 7.40 18.76 -4.54
N LEU A 156 7.08 17.60 -3.97
CA LEU A 156 6.63 16.41 -4.71
C LEU A 156 5.36 16.68 -5.51
N VAL A 157 4.35 17.29 -4.87
CA VAL A 157 3.09 17.62 -5.52
C VAL A 157 3.29 18.65 -6.65
N ARG A 158 4.13 19.67 -6.44
CA ARG A 158 4.50 20.63 -7.50
C ARG A 158 5.20 19.97 -8.69
N ALA A 159 5.96 18.90 -8.46
CA ALA A 159 6.58 18.10 -9.51
C ALA A 159 5.58 17.13 -10.21
N GLY A 160 4.30 17.14 -9.81
CA GLY A 160 3.26 16.28 -10.38
C GLY A 160 3.20 14.87 -9.78
N ILE A 161 3.83 14.64 -8.64
CA ILE A 161 3.91 13.35 -7.97
C ILE A 161 2.82 13.27 -6.88
N PRO A 162 1.84 12.36 -6.98
CA PRO A 162 0.86 12.18 -5.92
C PRO A 162 1.50 11.56 -4.67
N VAL A 163 1.25 12.16 -3.51
CA VAL A 163 1.80 11.73 -2.22
C VAL A 163 0.72 11.24 -1.27
N MET A 164 0.90 10.03 -0.74
CA MET A 164 0.22 9.54 0.44
C MET A 164 1.12 9.80 1.66
N ALA A 165 0.67 10.61 2.61
CA ALA A 165 1.41 10.84 3.84
C ALA A 165 1.22 9.67 4.82
N HIS A 166 2.22 9.36 5.63
CA HIS A 166 2.15 8.37 6.70
C HIS A 166 2.54 9.00 8.04
N ILE A 167 1.58 9.05 8.97
CA ILE A 167 1.72 9.59 10.32
C ILE A 167 1.37 8.53 11.38
N GLY A 168 1.63 8.85 12.66
CA GLY A 168 1.47 7.90 13.76
C GLY A 168 2.77 7.15 14.01
N PHE A 169 2.72 5.83 14.12
CA PHE A 169 3.93 5.02 14.20
C PHE A 169 4.55 4.90 12.81
N THR A 170 5.74 5.46 12.63
CA THR A 170 6.50 5.40 11.37
C THR A 170 7.64 4.38 11.55
N PRO A 171 7.55 3.16 10.98
CA PRO A 171 8.54 2.11 11.17
C PRO A 171 9.98 2.53 10.84
N GLN A 172 10.18 3.45 9.90
CA GLN A 172 11.51 3.99 9.57
C GLN A 172 12.15 4.78 10.73
N SER A 173 11.33 5.19 11.72
CA SER A 173 11.77 5.87 12.94
C SER A 173 11.79 4.96 14.17
N GLU A 174 11.76 3.63 14.01
CA GLU A 174 11.60 2.69 15.14
C GLU A 174 12.64 2.87 16.26
N HIS A 175 13.89 3.25 15.94
CA HIS A 175 14.94 3.49 16.93
C HIS A 175 14.71 4.77 17.73
N ALA A 176 14.16 5.82 17.10
CA ALA A 176 13.79 7.06 17.77
C ALA A 176 12.50 6.90 18.61
N LEU A 177 11.55 6.09 18.12
CA LEU A 177 10.27 5.82 18.78
C LEU A 177 10.37 4.77 19.90
N GLY A 178 11.49 4.04 19.98
CA GLY A 178 11.71 3.01 20.99
C GLY A 178 10.91 1.73 20.72
N GLY A 179 10.82 1.35 19.44
CA GLY A 179 10.09 0.19 18.93
C GLY A 179 8.60 0.45 18.67
N TYR A 180 7.86 -0.63 18.38
CA TYR A 180 6.43 -0.62 18.05
C TYR A 180 5.56 -0.14 19.22
N ARG A 181 5.31 1.16 19.28
CA ARG A 181 4.52 1.81 20.33
C ARG A 181 3.37 2.58 19.73
N VAL A 182 2.22 2.50 20.39
CA VAL A 182 1.03 3.28 20.04
C VAL A 182 1.32 4.78 20.18
N GLN A 183 1.02 5.55 19.14
CA GLN A 183 1.25 7.00 19.07
C GLN A 183 -0.05 7.78 19.33
N GLY A 184 0.04 9.06 19.69
CA GLY A 184 -1.14 9.93 19.77
C GLY A 184 -2.09 9.67 20.95
N ARG A 185 -1.57 9.23 22.11
CA ARG A 185 -2.33 9.13 23.36
C ARG A 185 -2.35 10.46 24.12
N GLY A 186 -3.49 10.81 24.72
CA GLY A 186 -3.64 12.02 25.52
C GLY A 186 -3.30 13.28 24.72
N ASP A 187 -2.49 14.16 25.29
CA ASP A 187 -2.11 15.45 24.67
C ASP A 187 -1.36 15.29 23.33
N ALA A 188 -0.80 14.11 23.04
CA ALA A 188 -0.15 13.82 21.77
C ALA A 188 -1.15 13.65 20.60
N SER A 189 -2.43 13.41 20.88
CA SER A 189 -3.50 13.29 19.86
C SER A 189 -3.59 14.53 18.98
N ARG A 190 -3.51 15.72 19.60
CA ARG A 190 -3.55 17.00 18.89
C ARG A 190 -2.41 17.14 17.87
N ARG A 191 -1.21 16.68 18.21
CA ARG A 191 -0.06 16.74 17.29
C ARG A 191 -0.29 15.90 16.04
N ILE A 192 -0.88 14.70 16.17
CA ILE A 192 -1.21 13.85 15.02
C ILE A 192 -2.24 14.53 14.11
N VAL A 193 -3.22 15.24 14.69
CA VAL A 193 -4.18 16.04 13.91
C VAL A 193 -3.48 17.20 13.20
N ASP A 194 -2.63 17.95 13.90
CA ASP A 194 -1.88 19.06 13.31
C ASP A 194 -0.96 18.59 12.17
N ASP A 195 -0.28 17.45 12.35
CA ASP A 195 0.54 16.79 11.31
C ASP A 195 -0.29 16.43 10.07
N ALA A 196 -1.45 15.78 10.27
CA ALA A 196 -2.35 15.40 9.19
C ALA A 196 -2.82 16.62 8.38
N VAL A 197 -3.22 17.69 9.08
CA VAL A 197 -3.68 18.94 8.45
C VAL A 197 -2.54 19.58 7.67
N ALA A 198 -1.34 19.70 8.25
CA ALA A 198 -0.20 20.30 7.58
C ALA A 198 0.18 19.56 6.28
N LEU A 199 0.14 18.23 6.29
CA LEU A 199 0.48 17.39 5.13
C LEU A 199 -0.64 17.43 4.07
N ALA A 200 -1.91 17.45 4.49
CA ALA A 200 -3.04 17.64 3.57
C ALA A 200 -2.98 19.02 2.89
N ASP A 201 -2.72 20.09 3.64
CA ASP A 201 -2.56 21.46 3.13
C ASP A 201 -1.31 21.63 2.23
N ALA A 202 -0.31 20.76 2.42
CA ALA A 202 0.84 20.66 1.52
C ALA A 202 0.50 19.99 0.18
N GLY A 203 -0.64 19.27 0.11
CA GLY A 203 -1.17 18.64 -1.10
C GLY A 203 -1.13 17.12 -1.11
N ALA A 204 -0.85 16.46 0.03
CA ALA A 204 -0.99 15.00 0.12
C ALA A 204 -2.42 14.60 -0.24
N PHE A 205 -2.60 13.61 -1.12
CA PHE A 205 -3.94 13.18 -1.56
C PHE A 205 -4.61 12.23 -0.57
N CYS A 206 -3.87 11.71 0.41
CA CYS A 206 -4.33 10.74 1.39
C CYS A 206 -3.41 10.78 2.61
N VAL A 207 -3.95 10.47 3.80
CA VAL A 207 -3.18 10.33 5.05
C VAL A 207 -3.37 8.94 5.64
N LEU A 208 -2.30 8.17 5.74
CA LEU A 208 -2.25 6.87 6.40
C LEU A 208 -1.85 7.04 7.87
N MET A 209 -2.55 6.34 8.76
CA MET A 209 -2.31 6.33 10.20
C MET A 209 -2.02 4.91 10.69
N GLU A 210 -0.87 4.73 11.33
CA GLU A 210 -0.45 3.44 11.91
C GLU A 210 -0.36 3.50 13.43
N MET A 211 -0.93 2.50 14.10
CA MET A 211 -0.89 2.33 15.56
C MET A 211 -1.32 3.59 16.34
N VAL A 212 -2.44 4.20 15.94
CA VAL A 212 -3.06 5.37 16.58
C VAL A 212 -4.36 4.96 17.28
N PRO A 213 -4.71 5.49 18.48
CA PRO A 213 -6.00 5.26 19.10
C PRO A 213 -7.15 5.60 18.14
N ALA A 214 -8.23 4.80 18.17
CA ALA A 214 -9.39 5.01 17.29
C ALA A 214 -9.97 6.44 17.40
N GLU A 215 -10.06 6.98 18.62
CA GLU A 215 -10.54 8.36 18.86
C GLU A 215 -9.67 9.42 18.19
N THR A 216 -8.35 9.22 18.16
CA THR A 216 -7.40 10.13 17.49
C THR A 216 -7.52 9.98 15.98
N ALA A 217 -7.68 8.76 15.47
CA ALA A 217 -7.89 8.53 14.04
C ALA A 217 -9.21 9.13 13.54
N ASP A 218 -10.27 9.06 14.34
CA ASP A 218 -11.56 9.70 14.07
C ASP A 218 -11.42 11.23 14.03
N ALA A 219 -10.65 11.80 14.97
CA ALA A 219 -10.36 13.23 14.99
C ALA A 219 -9.58 13.69 13.76
N VAL A 220 -8.57 12.92 13.33
CA VAL A 220 -7.82 13.18 12.08
C VAL A 220 -8.76 13.09 10.88
N ASP A 221 -9.55 12.02 10.76
CA ASP A 221 -10.47 11.81 9.64
C ASP A 221 -11.50 12.94 9.51
N ALA A 222 -11.94 13.53 10.62
CA ALA A 222 -12.82 14.69 10.64
C ALA A 222 -12.10 16.01 10.28
N ALA A 223 -10.82 16.14 10.60
CA ALA A 223 -10.06 17.37 10.41
C ALA A 223 -9.56 17.59 8.97
N VAL A 224 -9.32 16.50 8.22
CA VAL A 224 -8.80 16.60 6.83
C VAL A 224 -9.87 16.26 5.79
N ARG A 225 -9.85 16.96 4.64
CA ARG A 225 -10.77 16.65 3.53
C ARG A 225 -10.38 15.43 2.72
N VAL A 226 -9.09 15.09 2.72
CA VAL A 226 -8.57 13.96 1.96
C VAL A 226 -8.94 12.63 2.62
N PRO A 227 -8.99 11.52 1.87
CA PRO A 227 -9.18 10.19 2.45
C PRO A 227 -8.11 9.85 3.49
N THR A 228 -8.51 9.06 4.47
CA THR A 228 -7.59 8.47 5.45
C THR A 228 -7.50 6.97 5.32
N VAL A 229 -6.34 6.39 5.61
CA VAL A 229 -6.14 4.92 5.64
C VAL A 229 -5.66 4.51 7.03
N GLY A 230 -6.28 3.48 7.61
CA GLY A 230 -5.90 2.96 8.92
C GLY A 230 -5.17 1.62 8.85
N ILE A 231 -4.19 1.45 9.74
CA ILE A 231 -3.65 0.14 10.15
C ILE A 231 -3.44 0.14 11.67
N GLY A 232 -4.29 -0.61 12.38
CA GLY A 232 -4.36 -0.48 13.84
C GLY A 232 -4.83 0.90 14.32
N ALA A 233 -5.65 1.58 13.52
CA ALA A 233 -6.20 2.91 13.79
C ALA A 233 -7.73 2.93 13.98
N GLY A 234 -8.35 1.78 14.23
CA GLY A 234 -9.81 1.64 14.29
C GLY A 234 -10.48 1.68 12.90
N ALA A 235 -11.82 1.66 12.89
CA ALA A 235 -12.63 1.53 11.67
C ALA A 235 -13.18 2.87 11.13
N GLY A 236 -12.89 3.99 11.79
CA GLY A 236 -13.41 5.30 11.40
C GLY A 236 -12.76 5.90 10.16
N THR A 237 -11.59 5.42 9.76
CA THR A 237 -10.87 5.86 8.56
C THR A 237 -11.62 5.53 7.27
N THR A 238 -11.25 6.20 6.18
CA THR A 238 -11.87 5.99 4.86
C THR A 238 -11.49 4.65 4.24
N GLY A 239 -10.24 4.24 4.38
CA GLY A 239 -9.71 2.96 3.92
C GLY A 239 -8.96 2.22 5.02
N GLN A 240 -8.63 0.97 4.74
CA GLN A 240 -7.86 0.10 5.64
C GLN A 240 -6.75 -0.58 4.85
N VAL A 241 -5.59 -0.74 5.48
CA VAL A 241 -4.45 -1.47 4.91
C VAL A 241 -3.96 -2.56 5.85
N LEU A 242 -3.55 -3.69 5.28
CA LEU A 242 -2.79 -4.72 5.96
C LEU A 242 -1.62 -5.17 5.08
N VAL A 243 -0.55 -5.63 5.75
CA VAL A 243 0.48 -6.44 5.10
C VAL A 243 -0.18 -7.75 4.64
N TRP A 244 -0.08 -8.07 3.35
CA TRP A 244 -0.89 -9.17 2.81
C TRP A 244 -0.49 -10.54 3.37
N GLN A 245 0.78 -10.76 3.71
CA GLN A 245 1.26 -12.01 4.31
C GLN A 245 0.69 -12.20 5.72
N ASP A 246 0.49 -11.12 6.46
CA ASP A 246 -0.17 -11.12 7.76
C ASP A 246 -1.67 -11.41 7.63
N MET A 247 -2.33 -10.74 6.67
CA MET A 247 -3.74 -10.94 6.34
C MET A 247 -4.01 -12.39 5.89
N ALA A 248 -3.13 -12.98 5.08
CA ALA A 248 -3.29 -14.31 4.51
C ALA A 248 -2.73 -15.45 5.39
N GLY A 249 -2.21 -15.12 6.59
CA GLY A 249 -1.69 -16.12 7.53
C GLY A 249 -0.43 -16.84 7.04
N LEU A 250 0.39 -16.18 6.21
CA LEU A 250 1.67 -16.72 5.75
C LEU A 250 2.78 -16.49 6.79
N ARG A 251 2.76 -15.35 7.49
CA ARG A 251 3.75 -15.05 8.54
C ARG A 251 3.48 -15.92 9.78
N GLY A 252 4.56 -16.48 10.32
CA GLY A 252 4.53 -17.23 11.56
C GLY A 252 4.62 -16.37 12.83
N GLY A 253 4.32 -16.98 13.97
CA GLY A 253 4.56 -16.38 15.29
C GLY A 253 3.36 -15.59 15.83
N ARG A 254 3.62 -14.72 16.80
CA ARG A 254 2.56 -13.94 17.47
C ARG A 254 2.11 -12.80 16.58
N GLN A 255 0.87 -12.88 16.11
CA GLN A 255 0.23 -11.86 15.29
C GLN A 255 -0.02 -10.58 16.10
N ALA A 256 0.14 -9.41 15.47
CA ALA A 256 -0.20 -8.13 16.09
C ALA A 256 -1.72 -8.04 16.30
N THR A 257 -2.15 -7.37 17.38
CA THR A 257 -3.57 -7.32 17.79
C THR A 257 -4.49 -6.67 16.77
N PHE A 258 -3.96 -5.81 15.89
CA PHE A 258 -4.73 -5.13 14.86
C PHE A 258 -4.89 -5.96 13.57
N VAL A 259 -4.23 -7.11 13.45
CA VAL A 259 -4.31 -7.95 12.26
C VAL A 259 -5.38 -9.00 12.45
N LYS A 260 -6.27 -9.11 11.46
CA LYS A 260 -7.17 -10.27 11.30
C LYS A 260 -6.60 -11.19 10.23
N GLN A 261 -6.46 -12.47 10.57
CA GLN A 261 -6.13 -13.52 9.61
C GLN A 261 -7.39 -13.94 8.83
N TYR A 262 -7.31 -13.94 7.51
CA TYR A 262 -8.40 -14.32 6.59
C TYR A 262 -8.16 -15.67 5.88
N ALA A 263 -6.94 -16.19 5.92
CA ALA A 263 -6.56 -17.51 5.40
C ALA A 263 -5.41 -18.11 6.21
N ASP A 264 -5.11 -19.40 6.04
CA ASP A 264 -3.90 -20.04 6.60
C ASP A 264 -3.02 -20.56 5.46
N LEU A 265 -2.41 -19.62 4.72
CA LEU A 265 -1.54 -19.98 3.61
C LEU A 265 -0.28 -20.70 4.06
N ARG A 266 0.17 -20.51 5.31
CA ARG A 266 1.33 -21.21 5.82
C ARG A 266 1.10 -22.71 5.88
N THR A 267 -0.04 -23.14 6.43
CA THR A 267 -0.39 -24.56 6.48
C THR A 267 -0.57 -25.12 5.08
N VAL A 268 -1.35 -24.45 4.22
CA VAL A 268 -1.58 -24.86 2.83
C VAL A 268 -0.27 -25.08 2.07
N LEU A 269 0.66 -24.12 2.14
CA LEU A 269 1.94 -24.23 1.45
C LEU A 269 2.82 -25.32 2.06
N SER A 270 2.80 -25.47 3.39
CA SER A 270 3.57 -26.51 4.07
C SER A 270 3.10 -27.92 3.72
N ASP A 271 1.78 -28.12 3.59
CA ASP A 271 1.21 -29.42 3.25
C ASP A 271 1.44 -29.77 1.78
N ALA A 272 1.30 -28.80 0.87
CA ALA A 272 1.65 -28.98 -0.53
C ALA A 272 3.13 -29.35 -0.72
N ALA A 273 4.03 -28.67 0.00
CA ALA A 273 5.46 -28.96 -0.06
C ALA A 273 5.81 -30.35 0.50
N ARG A 274 5.14 -30.78 1.59
CA ARG A 274 5.30 -32.13 2.14
C ARG A 274 4.80 -33.19 1.17
N ALA A 275 3.59 -33.02 0.64
CA ALA A 275 3.01 -33.96 -0.31
C ALA A 275 3.90 -34.14 -1.55
N TYR A 276 4.36 -33.04 -2.16
CA TYR A 276 5.31 -33.09 -3.26
C TYR A 276 6.59 -33.83 -2.89
N ALA A 277 7.19 -33.52 -1.73
CA ALA A 277 8.41 -34.17 -1.29
C ALA A 277 8.22 -35.67 -1.02
N ASP A 278 7.08 -36.06 -0.48
CA ASP A 278 6.76 -37.47 -0.18
C ASP A 278 6.53 -38.27 -1.46
N GLU A 279 5.83 -37.71 -2.45
CA GLU A 279 5.65 -38.34 -3.77
C GLU A 279 6.97 -38.50 -4.53
N VAL A 280 7.86 -37.50 -4.45
CA VAL A 280 9.22 -37.58 -5.03
C VAL A 280 10.04 -38.68 -4.34
N ARG A 281 10.03 -38.73 -3.00
CA ARG A 281 10.77 -39.75 -2.24
C ARG A 281 10.23 -41.15 -2.45
N ALA A 282 8.92 -41.30 -2.64
CA ALA A 282 8.27 -42.56 -2.95
C ALA A 282 8.47 -43.00 -4.42
N GLY A 283 8.96 -42.11 -5.28
CA GLY A 283 9.10 -42.35 -6.71
C GLY A 283 7.76 -42.42 -7.45
N THR A 284 6.69 -41.88 -6.87
CA THR A 284 5.36 -41.80 -7.50
C THR A 284 5.22 -40.55 -8.35
N PHE A 285 6.00 -39.50 -8.07
CA PHE A 285 6.15 -38.34 -8.95
C PHE A 285 7.55 -38.33 -9.62
N PRO A 286 7.65 -38.04 -10.93
CA PRO A 286 6.54 -37.81 -11.86
C PRO A 286 5.82 -39.11 -12.23
N GLY A 287 4.49 -39.04 -12.35
CA GLY A 287 3.67 -40.10 -12.94
C GLY A 287 3.80 -40.15 -14.47
N PRO A 288 3.27 -41.18 -15.16
CA PRO A 288 3.30 -41.30 -16.62
C PRO A 288 2.70 -40.09 -17.36
N GLU A 289 1.65 -39.48 -16.81
CA GLU A 289 1.00 -38.28 -17.34
C GLU A 289 1.87 -37.01 -17.25
N HIS A 290 2.95 -37.06 -16.47
CA HIS A 290 3.92 -35.98 -16.29
C HIS A 290 5.28 -36.30 -16.96
N THR A 291 5.32 -37.29 -17.87
CA THR A 291 6.53 -37.77 -18.56
C THR A 291 6.35 -37.71 -20.09
N PHE A 292 7.43 -37.49 -20.83
CA PHE A 292 7.46 -37.38 -22.30
C PHE A 292 8.09 -38.60 -22.98
#